data_AF-A0A645EB05-F1
#
_entry.id   AF-A0A645EB05-F1
#
_cell.length_a   1.000
_cell.length_b   1.000
_cell.length_c   1.000
_cell.angle_alpha   90.00
_cell.angle_beta   90.00
_cell.angle_gamma   90.00
#
_symmetry.space_group_name_H-M   'P 1'
#
loop_
_entity.id
_entity.type
_entity.pdbx_description
1 polymer ?
#
loop_
_entity_poly.entity_id
_entity_poly.type
_entity_poly.pdbx_seq_one_letter_code
_entity_poly.pdbx_strand_id
1 'polypeptide(L)'
;MINQHKEYVIMIIFLTALSAITYYVQYLLFHQTENTVFYLLQDLAFVPIQVGMVTLIINRFLNEMDNRKKIKKINVIISTFFIEIGVPIISTISKFNGNNDILFEKISIKEMSSKEYNKLIKEVKEFKFDIYAEPSKLDEL
;
A
#
# COMPACT_ATOMS: atom_id res chain seq x y z
N MET A 1 -16.06 -6.11 -7.57
CA MET A 1 -15.69 -4.67 -7.51
C MET A 1 -16.80 -3.72 -7.98
N ILE A 2 -17.70 -4.11 -8.89
CA ILE A 2 -18.79 -3.24 -9.42
C ILE A 2 -19.90 -2.92 -8.39
N ASN A 3 -20.19 -3.82 -7.44
CA ASN A 3 -21.24 -3.60 -6.43
C ASN A 3 -20.94 -2.46 -5.45
N GLN A 4 -19.67 -2.17 -5.17
CA GLN A 4 -19.28 -1.11 -4.21
C GLN A 4 -19.73 0.27 -4.72
N HIS A 5 -19.54 0.56 -6.01
CA HIS A 5 -19.97 1.84 -6.59
C HIS A 5 -21.50 2.01 -6.60
N LYS A 6 -22.25 0.92 -6.69
CA LYS A 6 -23.73 0.95 -6.69
C LYS A 6 -24.29 1.37 -5.34
N GLU A 7 -23.71 0.88 -4.24
CA GLU A 7 -24.12 1.23 -2.88
C GLU A 7 -23.85 2.71 -2.56
N TYR A 8 -22.69 3.25 -2.97
CA TYR A 8 -22.39 4.67 -2.81
C TYR A 8 -23.33 5.56 -3.63
N VAL A 9 -23.66 5.16 -4.85
CA VAL A 9 -24.62 5.91 -5.70
C VAL A 9 -26.02 5.89 -5.10
N ILE A 10 -26.47 4.77 -4.55
CA ILE A 10 -27.76 4.67 -3.85
C ILE A 10 -27.77 5.58 -2.61
N MET A 11 -26.69 5.60 -1.84
CA MET A 11 -26.58 6.46 -0.65
C MET A 11 -26.62 7.94 -1.02
N ILE A 12 -25.93 8.35 -2.09
CA ILE A 12 -25.95 9.73 -2.60
C ILE A 12 -27.36 10.11 -3.05
N ILE A 13 -28.01 9.25 -3.85
CA ILE A 13 -29.38 9.50 -4.34
C ILE A 13 -30.36 9.63 -3.17
N PHE A 14 -30.26 8.75 -2.17
CA PHE A 14 -31.10 8.78 -0.98
C PHE A 14 -30.90 10.07 -0.18
N LEU A 15 -29.66 10.47 0.08
CA LEU A 15 -29.32 11.72 0.79
C LEU A 15 -29.80 12.96 0.03
N THR A 16 -29.62 13.00 -1.29
CA THR A 16 -30.09 14.11 -2.14
C THR A 16 -31.62 14.18 -2.15
N ALA A 17 -32.31 13.05 -2.25
CA ALA A 17 -33.77 12.99 -2.20
C ALA A 17 -34.29 13.45 -0.82
N LEU A 18 -33.66 13.02 0.27
CA LEU A 18 -34.04 13.41 1.63
C LEU A 18 -33.83 14.92 1.87
N SER A 19 -32.74 15.49 1.35
CA SER A 19 -32.50 16.94 1.36
C SER A 19 -33.57 17.70 0.56
N ALA A 20 -33.91 17.24 -0.65
CA ALA A 20 -34.94 17.85 -1.49
C ALA A 20 -36.34 17.79 -0.84
N ILE A 21 -36.68 16.68 -0.18
CA ILE A 21 -37.94 16.53 0.58
C ILE A 21 -37.96 17.51 1.75
N THR A 22 -36.85 17.65 2.47
CA THR A 22 -36.72 18.61 3.57
C THR A 22 -36.94 20.04 3.09
N TYR A 23 -36.38 20.41 1.93
CA TYR A 23 -36.59 21.72 1.30
C TYR A 23 -38.04 21.95 0.86
N TYR A 24 -38.68 20.92 0.30
CA TYR A 24 -40.07 20.99 -0.12
C TYR A 24 -41.03 21.17 1.07
N VAL A 25 -40.77 20.47 2.18
CA VAL A 25 -41.51 20.62 3.44
C VAL A 25 -41.28 22.00 4.07
N GLN A 26 -40.07 22.56 3.98
CA GLN A 26 -39.78 23.94 4.40
C GLN A 26 -40.60 24.97 3.62
N TYR A 27 -40.66 24.82 2.29
CA TYR A 27 -41.42 25.72 1.42
C TYR A 27 -42.92 25.75 1.77
N LEU A 28 -43.49 24.59 2.10
CA LEU A 28 -44.91 24.47 2.47
C LEU A 28 -45.23 25.07 3.85
N LEU A 29 -44.33 24.94 4.84
CA LEU A 29 -44.62 25.31 6.23
C LEU A 29 -44.36 26.79 6.56
N PHE A 30 -43.42 27.47 5.90
CA PHE A 30 -42.86 28.74 6.39
C PHE A 30 -43.18 29.98 5.55
N HIS A 31 -44.38 30.04 4.94
CA HIS A 31 -44.79 31.21 4.13
C HIS A 31 -44.64 32.58 4.84
N GLN A 32 -44.54 32.65 6.18
CA GLN A 32 -44.09 33.82 6.95
C GLN A 32 -43.48 33.38 8.31
N THR A 33 -42.19 33.70 8.59
CA THR A 33 -41.63 34.03 9.94
C THR A 33 -40.10 34.22 9.90
N GLU A 34 -39.63 35.15 10.72
CA GLU A 34 -38.34 35.83 10.62
C GLU A 34 -37.14 35.01 11.18
N ASN A 35 -36.16 34.77 10.30
CA ASN A 35 -34.70 34.89 10.47
C ASN A 35 -33.88 34.03 11.47
N THR A 36 -34.36 32.99 12.16
CA THR A 36 -33.43 32.06 12.88
C THR A 36 -33.74 30.59 12.65
N VAL A 37 -35.01 30.23 12.70
CA VAL A 37 -35.46 28.85 12.44
C VAL A 37 -35.19 28.47 10.97
N PHE A 38 -35.37 29.41 10.04
CA PHE A 38 -35.06 29.23 8.61
C PHE A 38 -33.59 28.87 8.35
N TYR A 39 -32.63 29.56 8.99
CA TYR A 39 -31.21 29.28 8.81
C TYR A 39 -30.80 27.93 9.42
N LEU A 40 -31.33 27.59 10.61
CA LEU A 40 -31.10 26.28 11.23
C LEU A 40 -31.64 25.12 10.37
N LEU A 41 -32.81 25.31 9.78
CA LEU A 41 -33.43 24.37 8.85
C LEU A 41 -32.65 24.24 7.55
N GLN A 42 -32.10 25.34 7.03
CA GLN A 42 -31.23 25.35 5.85
C GLN A 42 -29.92 24.61 6.11
N ASP A 43 -29.27 24.84 7.25
CA ASP A 43 -28.05 24.12 7.65
C ASP A 43 -28.32 22.63 7.79
N LEU A 44 -29.43 22.26 8.45
CA LEU A 44 -29.82 20.85 8.64
C LEU A 44 -30.14 20.15 7.31
N ALA A 45 -30.73 20.85 6.34
CA ALA A 45 -31.00 20.32 5.00
C ALA A 45 -29.72 20.06 4.18
N PHE A 46 -28.61 20.73 4.51
CA PHE A 46 -27.30 20.55 3.85
C PHE A 46 -26.46 19.42 4.47
N VAL A 47 -26.67 19.10 5.76
CA VAL A 47 -25.95 18.03 6.48
C VAL A 47 -25.88 16.69 5.71
N PRO A 48 -26.97 16.18 5.10
CA PRO A 48 -26.92 14.93 4.33
C PRO A 48 -25.83 14.96 3.23
N ILE A 49 -25.78 16.04 2.45
CA ILE A 49 -24.79 16.22 1.37
C ILE A 49 -23.38 16.31 1.95
N GLN A 50 -23.21 17.08 3.03
CA GLN A 50 -21.91 17.28 3.67
C GLN A 50 -21.34 15.96 4.22
N VAL A 51 -22.14 15.20 4.97
CA VAL A 51 -21.71 13.90 5.52
C VAL A 51 -21.39 12.93 4.40
N GLY A 52 -22.23 12.84 3.36
CA GLY A 52 -21.97 12.01 2.18
C GLY A 52 -20.64 12.37 1.50
N MET A 53 -20.37 13.66 1.29
CA MET A 53 -19.14 14.13 0.68
C MET A 53 -17.91 13.76 1.51
N VAL A 54 -17.94 14.04 2.82
CA VAL A 54 -16.83 13.75 3.74
C VAL A 54 -16.58 12.24 3.83
N THR A 55 -17.63 11.42 3.96
CA THR A 55 -17.51 9.96 4.01
C THR A 55 -16.89 9.40 2.73
N LEU A 56 -17.27 9.89 1.55
CA LEU A 56 -16.69 9.44 0.28
C LEU A 56 -15.20 9.77 0.18
N ILE A 57 -14.81 10.99 0.60
CA ILE A 57 -13.41 11.41 0.61
C ILE A 57 -12.61 10.54 1.58
N ILE A 58 -13.11 10.34 2.81
CA ILE A 58 -12.46 9.52 3.84
C ILE A 58 -12.34 8.06 3.36
N ASN A 59 -13.40 7.46 2.81
CA ASN A 59 -13.35 6.08 2.33
C ASN A 59 -12.31 5.88 1.22
N ARG A 60 -12.19 6.84 0.29
CA ARG A 60 -11.14 6.79 -0.73
C ARG A 60 -9.75 6.82 -0.11
N PHE A 61 -9.53 7.72 0.84
CA PHE A 61 -8.25 7.85 1.54
C PHE A 61 -7.89 6.59 2.35
N LEU A 62 -8.87 6.04 3.09
CA LEU A 62 -8.69 4.80 3.86
C LEU A 62 -8.36 3.61 2.94
N ASN A 63 -9.06 3.46 1.82
CA ASN A 63 -8.80 2.38 0.86
C ASN A 63 -7.39 2.47 0.26
N GLU A 64 -6.94 3.66 -0.11
CA GLU A 64 -5.58 3.88 -0.61
C GLU A 64 -4.53 3.54 0.46
N MET A 65 -4.77 3.93 1.71
CA MET A 65 -3.90 3.60 2.84
C MET A 65 -3.84 2.08 3.07
N ASP A 66 -4.96 1.38 3.00
CA ASP A 66 -5.01 -0.08 3.21
C ASP A 66 -4.31 -0.85 2.10
N ASN A 67 -4.44 -0.41 0.83
CA ASN A 67 -3.68 -0.98 -0.28
C ASN A 67 -2.17 -0.82 -0.07
N ARG A 68 -1.72 0.37 0.37
CA ARG A 68 -0.31 0.61 0.70
C ARG A 68 0.17 -0.27 1.86
N LYS A 69 -0.65 -0.45 2.90
CA LYS A 69 -0.33 -1.34 4.04
C LYS A 69 -0.20 -2.79 3.60
N LYS A 70 -1.08 -3.28 2.72
CA LYS A 70 -1.00 -4.65 2.17
C LYS A 70 0.30 -4.88 1.42
N ILE A 71 0.66 -3.98 0.49
CA ILE A 71 1.93 -4.06 -0.25
C ILE A 71 3.12 -4.05 0.71
N LYS A 72 3.11 -3.15 1.70
CA LYS A 72 4.17 -3.10 2.71
C LYS A 72 4.29 -4.42 3.48
N LYS A 73 3.17 -5.04 3.85
CA LYS A 73 3.17 -6.33 4.55
C LYS A 73 3.74 -7.46 3.69
N ILE A 74 3.40 -7.51 2.40
CA ILE A 74 3.98 -8.47 1.46
C ILE A 74 5.50 -8.27 1.36
N ASN A 75 5.95 -7.02 1.22
CA ASN A 75 7.38 -6.71 1.15
C ASN A 75 8.12 -7.14 2.42
N VAL A 76 7.52 -7.01 3.61
CA VAL A 76 8.09 -7.54 4.85
C VAL A 76 8.22 -9.06 4.79
N ILE A 77 7.18 -9.78 4.34
CA ILE A 77 7.24 -11.25 4.22
C ILE A 77 8.35 -11.67 3.24
N ILE A 78 8.48 -10.99 2.11
CA ILE A 78 9.54 -11.25 1.13
C ILE A 78 10.93 -11.03 1.77
N SER A 79 11.12 -9.91 2.49
CA SER A 79 12.37 -9.63 3.19
C SER A 79 12.67 -10.67 4.27
N THR A 80 11.68 -11.06 5.08
CA THR A 80 11.83 -12.10 6.11
C THR A 80 12.19 -13.44 5.49
N PHE A 81 11.57 -13.85 4.38
CA PHE A 81 11.95 -15.07 3.65
C PHE A 81 13.42 -15.05 3.23
N PHE A 82 13.89 -13.94 2.66
CA PHE A 82 15.30 -13.85 2.25
C PHE A 82 16.24 -13.86 3.44
N ILE A 83 15.88 -13.25 4.57
CA ILE A 83 16.74 -13.24 5.77
C ILE A 83 16.76 -14.61 6.46
N GLU A 84 15.60 -15.23 6.66
CA GLU A 84 15.48 -16.47 7.43
C GLU A 84 15.84 -17.72 6.62
N ILE A 85 15.59 -17.73 5.31
CA ILE A 85 15.76 -18.92 4.47
C ILE A 85 16.80 -18.64 3.37
N GLY A 86 16.66 -17.53 2.66
CA GLY A 86 17.53 -17.20 1.53
C GLY A 86 19.01 -17.04 1.90
N VAL A 87 19.31 -16.24 2.91
CA VAL A 87 20.68 -15.95 3.37
C VAL A 87 21.36 -17.20 3.90
N PRO A 88 20.73 -18.04 4.76
CA PRO A 88 21.33 -19.30 5.17
C PRO A 88 21.63 -20.24 3.99
N ILE A 89 20.72 -20.39 3.03
CA ILE A 89 20.96 -21.22 1.85
C ILE A 89 22.15 -20.69 1.04
N ILE A 90 22.18 -19.39 0.76
CA ILE A 90 23.27 -18.78 0.01
C ILE A 90 24.58 -18.93 0.79
N SER A 91 24.58 -18.69 2.10
CA SER A 91 25.76 -18.85 2.97
C SER A 91 26.31 -20.27 2.92
N THR A 92 25.44 -21.28 3.01
CA THR A 92 25.82 -22.69 2.93
C THR A 92 26.41 -23.04 1.57
N ILE A 93 25.78 -22.62 0.47
CA ILE A 93 26.29 -22.86 -0.88
C ILE A 93 27.61 -22.12 -1.10
N SER A 94 27.73 -20.89 -0.60
CA SER A 94 28.96 -20.11 -0.67
C SER A 94 30.13 -20.84 -0.02
N LYS A 95 29.97 -21.59 1.08
CA LYS A 95 31.09 -22.34 1.70
C LYS A 95 31.85 -23.28 0.75
N PHE A 96 31.20 -23.73 -0.34
CA PHE A 96 31.79 -24.58 -1.37
C PHE A 96 32.54 -23.79 -2.46
N ASN A 97 32.44 -22.47 -2.47
CA ASN A 97 33.10 -21.61 -3.44
C ASN A 97 34.46 -21.12 -2.93
N GLY A 98 35.55 -21.51 -3.60
CA GLY A 98 36.93 -21.23 -3.20
C GLY A 98 37.36 -19.76 -3.38
N ASN A 99 36.60 -18.96 -4.13
CA ASN A 99 36.92 -17.56 -4.43
C ASN A 99 35.90 -16.55 -3.88
N ASN A 100 35.23 -16.88 -2.77
CA ASN A 100 34.25 -15.99 -2.13
C ASN A 100 34.80 -14.62 -1.71
N ASP A 101 36.06 -14.55 -1.27
CA ASP A 101 36.63 -13.31 -0.73
C ASP A 101 36.61 -12.19 -1.79
N ILE A 102 36.84 -12.55 -3.05
CA ILE A 102 36.81 -11.65 -4.21
C ILE A 102 35.38 -11.14 -4.48
N LEU A 103 34.37 -11.99 -4.24
CA LEU A 103 32.95 -11.60 -4.35
C LEU A 103 32.54 -10.68 -3.19
N PHE A 104 32.93 -10.99 -1.96
CA PHE A 104 32.60 -10.18 -0.79
C PHE A 104 33.20 -8.77 -0.88
N GLU A 105 34.43 -8.64 -1.37
CA GLU A 105 35.07 -7.34 -1.58
C GLU A 105 34.30 -6.47 -2.59
N LYS A 106 33.75 -7.07 -3.65
CA LYS A 106 32.95 -6.37 -4.67
C LYS A 106 31.54 -6.00 -4.21
N ILE A 107 30.95 -6.77 -3.30
CA ILE A 107 29.56 -6.60 -2.85
C ILE A 107 29.44 -5.61 -1.67
N SER A 108 30.52 -5.32 -0.94
CA SER A 108 30.52 -4.52 0.31
C SER A 108 30.26 -3.00 0.15
N ILE A 109 29.69 -2.57 -0.98
CA ILE A 109 29.44 -1.15 -1.27
C ILE A 109 28.15 -0.71 -0.56
N LYS A 110 28.30 0.15 0.47
CA LYS A 110 27.23 0.55 1.39
C LYS A 110 26.15 1.44 0.76
N GLU A 111 26.51 2.23 -0.26
CA GLU A 111 25.61 3.07 -1.05
C GLU A 111 25.99 2.94 -2.51
N MET A 112 25.07 2.46 -3.36
CA MET A 112 25.29 2.28 -4.79
C MET A 112 24.36 3.16 -5.61
N SER A 113 24.93 3.86 -6.57
CA SER A 113 24.20 4.49 -7.67
C SER A 113 23.60 3.44 -8.61
N SER A 114 22.52 3.79 -9.32
CA SER A 114 21.90 2.90 -10.32
C SER A 114 22.88 2.41 -11.39
N LYS A 115 23.91 3.21 -11.73
CA LYS A 115 24.96 2.82 -12.68
C LYS A 115 25.91 1.76 -12.09
N GLU A 116 26.27 1.93 -10.82
CA GLU A 116 27.15 1.01 -10.10
C GLU A 116 26.45 -0.33 -9.86
N TYR A 117 25.15 -0.30 -9.54
CA TYR A 117 24.34 -1.50 -9.39
C TYR A 117 24.33 -2.35 -10.66
N ASN A 118 24.05 -1.73 -11.81
CA ASN A 118 24.05 -2.45 -13.09
C ASN A 118 25.43 -2.99 -13.47
N LYS A 119 26.51 -2.26 -13.13
CA LYS A 119 27.89 -2.70 -13.33
C LYS A 119 28.19 -3.92 -12.45
N LEU A 120 27.84 -3.88 -11.17
CA LEU A 120 28.02 -5.00 -10.24
C LEU A 120 27.25 -6.24 -10.69
N ILE A 121 25.99 -6.10 -11.12
CA ILE A 121 25.21 -7.22 -11.66
C ILE A 121 25.90 -7.86 -12.87
N LYS A 122 26.50 -7.05 -13.74
CA LYS A 122 27.27 -7.57 -14.88
C LYS A 122 28.52 -8.33 -14.41
N GLU A 123 29.26 -7.76 -13.47
CA GLU A 123 30.47 -8.39 -12.91
C GLU A 123 30.16 -9.70 -12.18
N VAL A 124 29.07 -9.78 -11.41
CA VAL A 124 28.65 -11.00 -10.72
C VAL A 124 28.18 -12.07 -11.71
N LYS A 125 27.53 -11.69 -12.82
CA LYS A 125 27.13 -12.64 -13.88
C LYS A 125 28.30 -13.23 -14.64
N GLU A 126 29.36 -12.44 -14.85
CA GLU A 126 30.58 -12.86 -15.53
C GLU A 126 31.58 -13.54 -14.58
N PHE A 127 31.30 -13.53 -13.28
CA PHE A 127 32.15 -14.15 -12.27
C PHE A 127 32.16 -15.67 -12.41
N LYS A 128 33.36 -16.24 -12.54
CA LYS A 128 33.54 -17.69 -12.55
C LYS A 128 33.62 -18.20 -11.11
N PHE A 129 32.56 -18.87 -10.67
CA PHE A 129 32.53 -19.54 -9.37
C PHE A 129 33.43 -20.77 -9.40
N ASP A 130 34.24 -20.91 -8.37
CA ASP A 130 35.18 -22.01 -8.22
C ASP A 130 34.66 -22.98 -7.15
N ILE A 131 33.77 -23.89 -7.57
CA ILE A 131 33.00 -24.74 -6.66
C ILE A 131 33.76 -26.05 -6.39
N TYR A 132 34.19 -26.24 -5.15
CA TYR A 132 34.82 -27.47 -4.66
C TYR A 132 33.93 -28.13 -3.61
N ALA A 133 33.48 -29.35 -3.89
CA ALA A 133 32.81 -30.22 -2.93
C ALA A 133 33.84 -31.14 -2.28
N GLU A 134 34.45 -30.68 -1.19
CA GLU A 134 35.35 -31.51 -0.39
C GLU A 134 34.54 -32.37 0.59
N PRO A 135 34.84 -33.68 0.75
CA PRO A 135 34.07 -34.57 1.63
C PRO A 135 33.97 -34.07 3.08
N SER A 136 35.02 -33.42 3.58
CA SER A 136 35.09 -32.80 4.91
C SER A 136 34.07 -31.67 5.12
N LYS A 137 33.65 -30.98 4.06
CA LYS A 137 32.64 -29.90 4.11
C LYS A 137 31.20 -30.43 4.00
N LEU A 138 31.02 -31.68 3.59
CA LEU A 138 29.71 -32.32 3.52
C LEU A 138 29.24 -32.85 4.89
N ASP A 139 30.17 -33.11 5.82
CA ASP A 139 29.86 -33.55 7.18
C ASP A 139 29.37 -32.40 8.10
N GLU A 140 29.54 -31.14 7.69
CA GLU A 140 29.12 -29.93 8.43
C GLU A 140 27.75 -29.35 8.00
N LEU A 141 27.05 -30.06 7.11
CA LEU A 141 25.70 -29.73 6.60
C LEU A 141 24.60 -30.35 7.46
#